data_AF-A0A4D9DLB4-F1
#
_entry.id   AF-A0A4D9DLB4-F1
#
_cell.length_a   1.000
_cell.length_b   1.000
_cell.length_c   1.000
_cell.angle_alpha   90.00
_cell.angle_beta   90.00
_cell.angle_gamma   90.00
#
_symmetry.space_group_name_H-M   'P 1'
#
loop_
_entity.id
_entity.type
_entity.pdbx_description
1 polymer ?
#
loop_
_entity_poly.entity_id
_entity_poly.type
_entity_poly.pdbx_seq_one_letter_code
_entity_poly.pdbx_strand_id
1 'polypeptide(L)'
;MAQNEVRVFWNLQIFWARRWQAFFNASLNTLRELYNRTEGFHIIQTIHGCDLREDNIIQGFYQDSYDGRDFLTFDKETMTWVAADIGAQITKRRWDAEVRDNQQWKRYLEEDCISWLRSSLGYGKETLQRKGKAGGQAPPRRSLQVTSPFPSPISKKEQGGRVQFS
;
A
#
# COMPACT_ATOMS: atom_id res chain seq x y z
N MET A 1 -9.29 10.17 20.39
CA MET A 1 -7.99 9.57 20.72
C MET A 1 -7.35 10.37 21.84
N ALA A 2 -6.75 9.71 22.83
CA ALA A 2 -5.97 10.39 23.86
C ALA A 2 -4.71 11.04 23.24
N GLN A 3 -4.20 12.14 23.79
CA GLN A 3 -3.07 12.88 23.19
C GLN A 3 -1.82 12.01 22.97
N ASN A 4 -1.56 11.04 23.86
CA ASN A 4 -0.43 10.12 23.73
C ASN A 4 -0.61 9.11 22.58
N GLU A 5 -1.84 8.64 22.33
CA GLU A 5 -2.15 7.74 21.21
C GLU A 5 -1.96 8.47 19.86
N VAL A 6 -2.35 9.75 19.81
CA VAL A 6 -2.15 10.60 18.62
C VAL A 6 -0.67 10.78 18.32
N ARG A 7 0.17 11.00 19.34
CA ARG A 7 1.61 11.18 19.16
C ARG A 7 2.29 9.90 18.68
N VAL A 8 1.96 8.75 19.27
CA VAL A 8 2.50 7.45 18.83
C VAL A 8 2.08 7.15 17.39
N PHE A 9 0.82 7.40 17.04
CA PHE A 9 0.32 7.27 15.68
C PHE A 9 1.14 8.10 14.68
N TRP A 10 1.31 9.40 14.92
CA TRP A 10 2.06 10.27 14.00
C TRP A 10 3.55 9.91 13.90
N ASN A 11 4.18 9.48 14.99
CA ASN A 11 5.56 9.02 14.94
C ASN A 11 5.72 7.78 14.04
N LEU A 12 4.79 6.81 14.14
CA LEU A 12 4.76 5.66 13.24
C LEU A 12 4.53 6.10 11.78
N GLN A 13 3.62 7.04 11.53
CA GLN A 13 3.40 7.59 10.18
C GLN A 13 4.67 8.19 9.58
N ILE A 14 5.36 9.03 10.35
CA ILE A 14 6.60 9.69 9.90
C ILE A 14 7.70 8.66 9.62
N PHE A 15 7.84 7.66 10.50
CA PHE A 15 8.81 6.58 10.33
C PHE A 15 8.59 5.84 9.00
N TRP A 16 7.36 5.43 8.74
CA TRP A 16 7.03 4.69 7.52
C TRP A 16 7.11 5.55 6.26
N ALA A 17 6.64 6.80 6.30
CA ALA A 17 6.72 7.72 5.17
C ALA A 17 8.17 7.94 4.71
N ARG A 18 9.12 8.09 5.65
CA ARG A 18 10.55 8.22 5.34
C ARG A 18 11.11 6.96 4.69
N ARG A 19 10.67 5.78 5.15
CA ARG A 19 11.10 4.50 4.59
C ARG A 19 10.57 4.31 3.16
N TRP A 20 9.31 4.70 2.91
CA TRP A 20 8.73 4.72 1.56
C TRP A 20 9.44 5.68 0.63
N GLN A 21 9.77 6.89 1.10
CA GLN A 21 10.56 7.83 0.30
C GLN A 21 11.90 7.22 -0.14
N ALA A 22 12.61 6.55 0.77
CA ALA A 22 13.86 5.89 0.44
C ALA A 22 13.68 4.72 -0.54
N PHE A 23 12.62 3.92 -0.35
CA PHE A 23 12.23 2.86 -1.28
C PHE A 23 11.97 3.40 -2.69
N PHE A 24 11.06 4.36 -2.85
CA PHE A 24 10.72 4.91 -4.16
C PHE A 24 11.91 5.52 -4.87
N ASN A 25 12.79 6.22 -4.15
CA ASN A 25 14.00 6.80 -4.73
C ASN A 25 14.95 5.73 -5.30
N ALA A 26 15.16 4.63 -4.57
CA ALA A 26 15.96 3.50 -5.08
C ALA A 26 15.27 2.74 -6.23
N SER A 27 13.96 2.57 -6.13
CA SER A 27 13.16 1.83 -7.11
C SER A 27 13.10 2.56 -8.45
N LEU A 28 13.03 3.90 -8.47
CA LEU A 28 13.02 4.67 -9.73
C LEU A 28 14.23 4.38 -10.61
N ASN A 29 15.43 4.36 -10.02
CA ASN A 29 16.66 4.03 -10.76
C ASN A 29 16.65 2.57 -11.23
N THR A 30 16.18 1.66 -10.38
CA THR A 30 16.12 0.22 -10.69
C THR A 30 15.16 -0.06 -11.86
N LEU A 31 13.96 0.53 -11.83
CA LEU A 31 12.98 0.35 -12.91
C LEU A 31 13.42 1.03 -14.20
N ARG A 32 14.09 2.18 -14.10
CA ARG A 32 14.69 2.84 -15.27
C ARG A 32 15.71 1.93 -15.96
N GLU A 33 16.62 1.31 -15.20
CA GLU A 33 17.59 0.32 -15.71
C GLU A 33 16.88 -0.91 -16.30
N LEU A 34 15.90 -1.46 -15.58
CA LEU A 34 15.15 -2.66 -15.95
C LEU A 34 14.43 -2.53 -17.30
N TYR A 35 13.85 -1.35 -17.58
CA TYR A 35 13.14 -1.07 -18.83
C TYR A 35 14.02 -0.37 -19.89
N ASN A 36 15.34 -0.31 -19.68
CA ASN A 36 16.30 0.35 -20.58
C ASN A 36 15.88 1.77 -20.97
N ARG A 37 15.38 2.55 -19.99
CA ARG A 37 14.96 3.94 -20.20
C ARG A 37 16.13 4.88 -19.90
N THR A 38 16.48 5.75 -20.85
CA THR A 38 17.64 6.64 -20.72
C THR A 38 17.27 8.04 -20.26
N GLU A 39 16.09 8.53 -20.67
CA GLU A 39 15.64 9.91 -20.42
C GLU A 39 14.13 9.98 -20.20
N GLY A 40 13.68 11.00 -19.48
CA GLY A 40 12.28 11.26 -19.20
C GLY A 40 11.93 11.27 -17.71
N PHE A 41 10.70 11.70 -17.43
CA PHE A 41 10.10 11.62 -16.09
C PHE A 41 9.39 10.27 -15.95
N HIS A 42 9.66 9.57 -14.85
CA HIS A 42 9.04 8.29 -14.54
C HIS A 42 8.29 8.36 -13.21
N ILE A 43 7.21 7.60 -13.11
CA ILE A 43 6.34 7.60 -11.94
C ILE A 43 6.19 6.17 -11.43
N ILE A 44 6.38 5.98 -10.13
CA ILE A 44 5.92 4.79 -9.41
C ILE A 44 4.72 5.20 -8.58
N GLN A 45 3.65 4.42 -8.62
CA GLN A 45 2.49 4.61 -7.74
C GLN A 45 2.22 3.30 -7.02
N THR A 46 1.99 3.39 -5.72
CA THR A 46 1.61 2.25 -4.89
C THR A 46 0.24 2.54 -4.29
N ILE A 47 -0.68 1.60 -4.45
CA ILE A 47 -1.98 1.62 -3.81
C ILE A 47 -2.13 0.37 -2.95
N HIS A 48 -2.33 0.55 -1.66
CA HIS A 48 -2.62 -0.54 -0.74
C HIS A 48 -3.60 -0.11 0.35
N GLY A 49 -4.28 -1.07 0.92
CA GLY A 49 -5.26 -0.84 1.95
C GLY A 49 -6.28 -1.96 2.01
N CYS A 50 -7.42 -1.66 2.60
CA CYS A 50 -8.52 -2.60 2.74
C CYS A 50 -9.84 -1.87 2.62
N ASP A 51 -10.81 -2.59 2.06
CA ASP A 51 -12.19 -2.14 1.96
C ASP A 51 -13.05 -2.94 2.94
N LEU A 52 -13.97 -2.25 3.61
CA LEU A 52 -15.07 -2.85 4.37
C LEU A 52 -16.36 -2.64 3.59
N ARG A 53 -16.90 -3.74 3.04
CA ARG A 53 -18.14 -3.72 2.26
C ARG A 53 -19.38 -3.85 3.17
N GLU A 54 -20.55 -3.53 2.64
CA GLU A 54 -21.83 -3.55 3.40
C GLU A 54 -22.20 -4.95 3.94
N ASP A 55 -21.74 -6.00 3.26
CA ASP A 55 -21.86 -7.41 3.65
C ASP A 55 -20.82 -7.85 4.70
N ASN A 56 -20.05 -6.90 5.25
CA ASN A 56 -18.90 -7.12 6.12
C ASN A 56 -17.76 -7.91 5.48
N ILE A 57 -17.74 -8.03 4.14
CA ILE A 57 -16.59 -8.60 3.44
C ILE A 57 -15.43 -7.61 3.50
N ILE A 58 -14.28 -8.13 3.92
CA ILE A 58 -13.02 -7.40 4.01
C ILE A 58 -12.18 -7.76 2.79
N GLN A 59 -11.77 -6.76 2.02
CA GLN A 59 -10.91 -6.94 0.87
C GLN A 59 -9.65 -6.10 1.01
N GLY A 60 -8.56 -6.74 1.41
CA GLY A 60 -7.22 -6.15 1.33
C GLY A 60 -6.64 -6.20 -0.09
N PHE A 61 -5.91 -5.16 -0.48
CA PHE A 61 -5.24 -5.04 -1.77
C PHE A 61 -3.87 -4.38 -1.63
N TYR A 62 -2.95 -4.74 -2.53
CA TYR A 62 -1.70 -4.03 -2.78
C TYR A 62 -1.40 -4.11 -4.28
N GLN A 63 -1.10 -2.97 -4.89
CA GLN A 63 -0.74 -2.86 -6.29
C GLN A 63 0.27 -1.73 -6.50
N ASP A 64 1.30 -2.04 -7.28
CA ASP A 64 2.27 -1.09 -7.80
C ASP A 64 2.02 -0.86 -9.29
N SER A 65 2.19 0.39 -9.73
CA SER A 65 2.21 0.80 -11.12
C SER A 65 3.49 1.55 -11.46
N TYR A 66 3.91 1.45 -12.72
CA TYR A 66 5.04 2.16 -13.29
C TYR A 66 4.63 2.86 -14.59
N ASP A 67 4.84 4.18 -14.64
CA ASP A 67 4.40 5.05 -15.74
C ASP A 67 2.90 4.87 -16.08
N GLY A 68 2.07 4.71 -15.06
CA GLY A 68 0.61 4.55 -15.18
C GLY A 68 0.14 3.18 -15.67
N ARG A 69 1.05 2.21 -15.82
CA ARG A 69 0.73 0.82 -16.16
C ARG A 69 0.91 -0.09 -14.96
N ASP A 70 0.08 -1.13 -14.87
CA ASP A 70 0.22 -2.15 -13.84
C ASP A 70 1.62 -2.75 -13.87
N PHE A 71 2.19 -2.96 -12.68
CA PHE A 71 3.54 -3.50 -12.52
C PHE A 71 3.53 -4.77 -11.67
N LEU A 72 3.09 -4.67 -10.42
CA LEU A 72 2.97 -5.80 -9.50
C LEU A 72 1.68 -5.73 -8.70
N THR A 73 1.07 -6.88 -8.45
CA THR A 73 -0.07 -7.02 -7.54
C THR A 73 0.25 -8.10 -6.51
N PHE A 74 -0.12 -7.90 -5.25
CA PHE A 74 0.08 -8.93 -4.22
C PHE A 74 -1.12 -9.87 -4.19
N ASP A 75 -0.87 -11.16 -4.37
CA ASP A 75 -1.83 -12.22 -4.10
C ASP A 75 -1.66 -12.70 -2.66
N LYS A 76 -2.54 -12.23 -1.78
CA LYS A 76 -2.54 -12.55 -0.35
C LYS A 76 -2.90 -14.02 -0.05
N GLU A 77 -3.57 -14.72 -0.96
CA GLU A 77 -3.95 -16.13 -0.74
C GLU A 77 -2.74 -17.03 -0.89
N THR A 78 -1.90 -16.74 -1.89
CA THR A 78 -0.64 -17.46 -2.12
C THR A 78 0.55 -16.83 -1.42
N MET A 79 0.42 -15.60 -0.91
CA MET A 79 1.52 -14.76 -0.41
C MET A 79 2.62 -14.56 -1.45
N THR A 80 2.22 -14.45 -2.71
CA THR A 80 3.13 -14.23 -3.85
C THR A 80 2.70 -13.02 -4.66
N TRP A 81 3.57 -12.61 -5.57
CA TRP A 81 3.36 -11.45 -6.40
C TRP A 81 2.91 -11.85 -7.80
N VAL A 82 2.04 -11.07 -8.41
CA VAL A 82 1.61 -11.22 -9.80
C VAL A 82 2.28 -10.11 -10.61
N ALA A 83 3.13 -10.49 -11.55
CA ALA A 83 3.81 -9.58 -12.46
C ALA A 83 2.93 -9.27 -13.66
N ALA A 84 2.76 -7.98 -13.97
CA ALA A 84 1.94 -7.55 -15.09
C ALA A 84 2.63 -7.73 -16.46
N ASP A 85 3.96 -7.69 -16.50
CA ASP A 85 4.74 -7.90 -17.72
C ASP A 85 6.06 -8.67 -17.47
N ILE A 86 6.83 -8.88 -18.54
CA ILE A 86 8.12 -9.60 -18.49
C ILE A 86 9.17 -8.82 -17.69
N GLY A 87 9.14 -7.48 -17.71
CA GLY A 87 10.04 -6.65 -16.91
C GLY A 87 9.78 -6.85 -15.41
N ALA A 88 8.52 -6.87 -15.01
CA ALA A 88 8.09 -7.09 -13.64
C ALA A 88 8.45 -8.47 -13.07
N GLN A 89 8.72 -9.48 -13.91
CA GLN A 89 9.07 -10.83 -13.45
C GLN A 89 10.36 -10.87 -12.61
N ILE A 90 11.32 -9.99 -12.89
CA ILE A 90 12.56 -9.92 -12.12
C ILE A 90 12.26 -9.47 -10.68
N THR A 91 11.45 -8.43 -10.53
CA THR A 91 11.03 -7.93 -9.21
C THR A 91 10.14 -8.94 -8.50
N LYS A 92 9.19 -9.57 -9.20
CA LYS A 92 8.36 -10.67 -8.65
C LYS A 92 9.22 -11.76 -8.03
N ARG A 93 10.20 -12.32 -8.75
CA ARG A 93 11.06 -13.40 -8.22
C ARG A 93 11.81 -12.97 -6.97
N ARG A 94 12.25 -11.72 -6.92
CA ARG A 94 12.95 -11.17 -5.76
C ARG A 94 12.01 -11.04 -4.56
N TRP A 95 10.80 -10.53 -4.75
CA TRP A 95 9.83 -10.31 -3.67
C TRP A 95 9.16 -11.61 -3.21
N ASP A 96 8.95 -12.58 -4.09
CA ASP A 96 8.48 -13.93 -3.72
C ASP A 96 9.44 -14.65 -2.78
N ALA A 97 10.75 -14.36 -2.87
CA ALA A 97 11.76 -14.93 -1.98
C ALA A 97 11.72 -14.33 -0.56
N GLU A 98 11.03 -13.20 -0.36
CA GLU A 98 10.94 -12.47 0.91
C GLU A 98 9.75 -12.95 1.75
N VAL A 99 9.78 -14.22 2.13
CA VAL A 99 8.65 -14.92 2.78
C VAL A 99 8.13 -14.18 4.01
N ARG A 100 9.03 -13.65 4.85
CA ARG A 100 8.65 -12.90 6.06
C ARG A 100 7.90 -11.61 5.72
N ASP A 101 8.37 -10.90 4.69
CA ASP A 101 7.80 -9.63 4.30
C ASP A 101 6.42 -9.85 3.65
N ASN A 102 6.26 -10.94 2.87
CA ASN A 102 4.97 -11.36 2.31
C ASN A 102 3.96 -11.79 3.39
N GLN A 103 4.39 -12.51 4.42
CA GLN A 103 3.55 -12.86 5.57
C GLN A 103 3.06 -11.62 6.32
N GLN A 104 3.94 -10.62 6.48
CA GLN A 104 3.58 -9.36 7.13
C GLN A 104 2.60 -8.55 6.28
N TRP A 105 2.74 -8.54 4.94
CA TRP A 105 1.76 -7.95 4.05
C TRP A 105 0.39 -8.62 4.19
N LYS A 106 0.33 -9.96 4.20
CA LYS A 106 -0.94 -10.68 4.42
C LYS A 106 -1.59 -10.28 5.74
N ARG A 107 -0.85 -10.31 6.85
CA ARG A 107 -1.36 -9.89 8.17
C ARG A 107 -1.90 -8.47 8.13
N TYR A 108 -1.17 -7.53 7.54
CA TYR A 108 -1.63 -6.16 7.45
C TYR A 108 -2.94 -6.03 6.68
N LEU A 109 -3.04 -6.70 5.52
CA LEU A 109 -4.19 -6.64 4.63
C LEU A 109 -5.44 -7.34 5.19
N GLU A 110 -5.27 -8.32 6.07
CA GLU A 110 -6.38 -9.10 6.67
C GLU A 110 -6.79 -8.62 8.07
N GLU A 111 -5.85 -8.13 8.88
CA GLU A 111 -6.06 -7.85 10.30
C GLU A 111 -5.84 -6.37 10.65
N ASP A 112 -4.62 -5.86 10.42
CA ASP A 112 -4.24 -4.54 10.92
C ASP A 112 -5.05 -3.44 10.23
N CYS A 113 -5.14 -3.50 8.90
CA CYS A 113 -5.83 -2.48 8.12
C CYS A 113 -7.30 -2.35 8.53
N ILE A 114 -8.00 -3.47 8.72
CA ILE A 114 -9.42 -3.42 9.11
C ILE A 114 -9.60 -2.91 10.54
N SER A 115 -8.67 -3.24 11.45
CA SER A 115 -8.65 -2.71 12.81
C SER A 115 -8.56 -1.18 12.80
N TRP A 116 -7.60 -0.64 12.02
CA TRP A 116 -7.46 0.80 11.82
C TRP A 116 -8.70 1.44 11.19
N LEU A 117 -9.23 0.83 10.12
CA LEU A 117 -10.44 1.31 9.45
C LEU A 117 -11.63 1.42 10.41
N ARG A 118 -11.90 0.38 11.21
CA ARG A 118 -12.99 0.38 12.20
C ARG A 118 -12.80 1.47 13.26
N SER A 119 -11.58 1.65 13.75
CA SER A 119 -11.24 2.69 14.72
C SER A 119 -11.47 4.10 14.13
N SER A 120 -10.95 4.35 12.92
CA SER A 120 -11.14 5.62 12.21
C SER A 120 -12.61 5.92 11.92
N LEU A 121 -13.40 4.92 11.54
CA LEU A 121 -14.86 5.05 11.37
C LEU A 121 -15.56 5.44 12.67
N GLY A 122 -15.12 4.88 13.81
CA GLY A 122 -15.61 5.26 15.14
C GLY A 122 -15.37 6.73 15.45
N TYR A 123 -14.14 7.22 15.25
CA TYR A 123 -13.79 8.63 15.50
C TYR A 123 -14.43 9.60 14.50
N GLY A 124 -14.55 9.20 13.24
CA GLY A 124 -15.06 10.04 12.16
C GLY A 124 -16.57 9.97 11.95
N LYS A 125 -17.29 9.15 12.72
CA LYS A 125 -18.69 8.76 12.45
C LYS A 125 -19.59 9.93 12.09
N GLU A 126 -19.63 10.95 12.94
CA GLU A 126 -20.50 12.12 12.75
C GLU A 126 -20.14 12.91 11.47
N THR A 127 -18.85 13.07 11.20
CA THR A 127 -18.35 13.77 10.02
C THR A 127 -18.58 12.98 8.74
N LEU A 128 -18.35 11.66 8.78
CA LEU A 128 -18.45 10.74 7.62
C LEU A 128 -19.90 10.43 7.26
N GLN A 129 -20.80 10.36 8.24
CA GLN A 129 -22.23 10.07 8.03
C GLN A 129 -23.07 11.31 7.69
N ARG A 130 -22.48 12.52 7.77
CA ARG A 130 -23.15 13.77 7.38
C ARG A 130 -23.52 13.72 5.90
N LYS A 131 -24.79 13.45 5.63
CA LYS A 131 -25.40 13.67 4.31
C LYS A 131 -25.60 15.17 4.15
N GLY A 132 -24.90 15.79 3.21
CA GLY A 132 -25.24 17.14 2.79
C GLY A 132 -26.70 17.16 2.34
N LYS A 133 -27.46 18.22 2.65
CA LYS A 133 -28.80 18.43 2.08
C LYS A 133 -28.63 18.71 0.58
N ALA A 134 -28.44 17.68 -0.22
CA ALA A 134 -28.59 17.75 -1.67
C ALA A 134 -30.05 17.46 -1.98
N GLY A 135 -30.78 18.47 -2.43
CA GLY A 135 -32.01 18.24 -3.18
C GLY A 135 -31.65 17.51 -4.47
N GLY A 136 -32.19 16.32 -4.67
CA GLY A 136 -32.02 15.53 -5.89
C GLY A 136 -31.10 14.31 -5.74
N GLN A 137 -31.69 13.13 -5.92
CA GLN A 137 -31.12 11.78 -6.11
C GLN A 137 -30.00 11.31 -5.14
N ALA A 138 -30.28 10.18 -4.47
CA ALA A 138 -29.31 9.50 -3.62
C ALA A 138 -28.08 9.07 -4.44
N PRO A 139 -26.84 9.40 -4.01
CA PRO A 139 -25.64 8.91 -4.67
C PRO A 139 -25.53 7.38 -4.51
N PRO A 140 -24.87 6.68 -5.46
CA PRO A 140 -24.68 5.24 -5.38
C PRO A 140 -23.93 4.84 -4.10
N ARG A 141 -24.25 3.64 -3.60
CA ARG A 141 -23.78 3.07 -2.32
C ARG A 141 -22.26 3.19 -2.22
N ARG A 142 -21.79 3.83 -1.13
CA ARG A 142 -20.39 4.18 -0.91
C ARG A 142 -19.64 2.97 -0.36
N SER A 143 -18.68 2.42 -1.10
CA SER A 143 -17.55 1.71 -0.49
C SER A 143 -16.71 2.71 0.30
N LEU A 144 -16.39 2.39 1.55
CA LEU A 144 -15.45 3.16 2.37
C LEU A 144 -14.07 2.53 2.19
N GLN A 145 -13.26 3.18 1.36
CA GLN A 145 -11.87 2.83 1.14
C GLN A 145 -11.01 3.68 2.05
N VAL A 146 -10.19 3.04 2.87
CA VAL A 146 -9.13 3.71 3.61
C VAL A 146 -7.82 3.13 3.13
N THR A 147 -7.03 3.97 2.46
CA THR A 147 -5.60 3.75 2.31
C THR A 147 -5.01 3.88 3.71
N SER A 148 -4.79 2.73 4.35
CA SER A 148 -4.48 2.64 5.76
C SER A 148 -3.08 3.19 6.08
N PRO A 149 -2.85 3.66 7.32
CA PRO A 149 -1.55 4.08 7.82
C PRO A 149 -0.48 3.01 7.57
N PHE A 150 0.45 3.28 6.64
CA PHE A 150 1.54 2.40 6.22
C PHE A 150 2.16 1.58 7.36
N PRO A 151 2.25 0.24 7.23
CA PRO A 151 3.43 -0.50 7.61
C PRO A 151 4.07 -1.04 6.33
N SER A 152 5.35 -0.73 6.13
CA SER A 152 6.14 -1.40 5.10
C SER A 152 6.86 -2.59 5.69
N PRO A 153 6.64 -3.81 5.24
CA PRO A 153 7.56 -4.90 5.53
C PRO A 153 8.90 -4.72 4.79
N ILE A 154 9.00 -3.75 3.88
CA ILE A 154 10.16 -3.50 3.02
C ILE A 154 11.46 -3.57 3.83
N SER A 155 12.24 -4.63 3.71
CA SER A 155 13.51 -4.78 4.39
C SER A 155 14.63 -4.07 3.61
N LYS A 156 15.61 -3.48 4.32
CA LYS A 156 16.79 -2.87 3.67
C LYS A 156 17.84 -3.96 3.62
N LYS A 157 18.27 -4.38 2.43
CA LYS A 157 19.40 -5.31 2.25
C LYS A 157 20.52 -4.62 1.49
N GLU A 158 21.75 -4.82 1.94
CA GLU A 158 22.95 -4.43 1.20
C GLU A 158 23.51 -5.68 0.52
N GLN A 159 23.54 -5.66 -0.81
CA GLN A 159 24.25 -6.67 -1.62
C GLN A 159 25.20 -5.95 -2.57
N GLY A 160 26.50 -6.25 -2.46
CA GLY A 160 27.54 -5.69 -3.34
C GLY A 160 27.64 -4.15 -3.30
N GLY A 161 27.42 -3.52 -2.13
CA GLY A 161 27.50 -2.07 -1.97
C GLY A 161 26.30 -1.28 -2.52
N ARG A 162 25.30 -1.94 -3.10
CA ARG A 162 24.03 -1.33 -3.52
C ARG A 162 23.00 -1.54 -2.42
N VAL A 163 22.48 -0.45 -1.84
CA VAL A 163 21.31 -0.50 -0.96
C VAL A 163 20.11 -0.87 -1.83
N GLN A 164 19.54 -2.04 -1.58
CA GLN A 164 18.29 -2.43 -2.20
C GLN A 164 17.24 -2.63 -1.14
N PHE A 165 16.08 -2.06 -1.38
CA PHE A 165 14.91 -2.33 -0.59
C PHE A 165 14.22 -3.56 -1.18
N SER A 166 14.00 -4.57 -0.36
CA SER A 166 13.23 -5.76 -0.72
C SER A 166 11.76 -5.45 -0.49
#